data_AF-A0A4Q3H9V2-F1
#
_entry.id   AF-A0A4Q3H9V2-F1
#
_cell.length_a   1.000
_cell.length_b   1.000
_cell.length_c   1.000
_cell.angle_alpha   90.00
_cell.angle_beta   90.00
_cell.angle_gamma   90.00
#
_symmetry.space_group_name_H-M   'P 1'
#
loop_
_entity.id
_entity.type
_entity.pdbx_description
1 polymer ?
#
loop_
_entity_poly.entity_id
_entity_poly.type
_entity_poly.pdbx_seq_one_letter_code
_entity_poly.pdbx_strand_id
1 'polypeptide(L)'
;IMKDGVLVQVGTPEEIVTNPADDYVADFVGGISKLDLVTAAKVMQPLEQYRQANAGQDVHAWPVARADDKLNTLVNLSIGTNHPILVKDGDAEIGVVTKDALLRGIQGNGAKSSAKRGAH
;
A
#
# COMPACT_ATOMS: atom_id res chain seq x y z
N ILE A 1 -15.04 3.40 15.47
CA ILE A 1 -16.14 2.40 15.42
C ILE A 1 -16.55 2.05 16.84
N MET A 2 -17.86 2.05 17.13
CA MET A 2 -18.44 1.61 18.41
C MET A 2 -19.40 0.44 18.18
N LYS A 3 -19.56 -0.41 19.19
CA LYS A 3 -20.50 -1.54 19.23
C LYS A 3 -21.08 -1.63 20.63
N ASP A 4 -22.40 -1.64 20.76
CA ASP A 4 -23.10 -1.78 22.05
C ASP A 4 -22.64 -0.77 23.13
N GLY A 5 -22.32 0.46 22.72
CA GLY A 5 -21.82 1.50 23.64
C GLY A 5 -20.34 1.37 24.01
N VAL A 6 -19.63 0.36 23.50
CA VAL A 6 -18.19 0.14 23.70
C VAL A 6 -17.40 0.61 22.49
N LEU A 7 -16.27 1.29 22.74
CA LEU A 7 -15.32 1.64 21.69
C LEU A 7 -14.58 0.39 21.21
N VAL A 8 -14.71 0.09 19.92
CA VAL A 8 -14.07 -1.09 19.30
C VAL A 8 -12.76 -0.73 18.60
N GLN A 9 -12.77 0.32 17.77
CA GLN A 9 -11.59 0.75 17.02
C GLN A 9 -11.56 2.26 16.82
N VAL A 10 -10.36 2.85 16.93
CA VAL A 10 -10.03 4.23 16.54
C VAL A 10 -8.90 4.18 15.52
N GLY A 11 -8.99 5.01 14.50
CA GLY A 11 -7.99 5.14 13.45
C GLY A 11 -8.51 6.01 12.32
N THR A 12 -7.65 6.28 11.35
CA THR A 12 -8.03 6.87 10.06
C THR A 12 -9.00 5.93 9.31
N PRO A 13 -9.82 6.44 8.37
CA PRO A 13 -10.68 5.58 7.54
C PRO A 13 -9.89 4.46 6.85
N GLU A 14 -8.69 4.76 6.39
CA GLU A 14 -7.79 3.79 5.77
C GLU A 14 -7.38 2.68 6.75
N GLU A 15 -6.98 3.02 7.97
CA GLU A 15 -6.58 2.03 8.99
C GLU A 15 -7.75 1.13 9.40
N ILE A 16 -8.95 1.70 9.52
CA ILE A 16 -10.14 0.93 9.89
C ILE A 16 -10.50 -0.08 8.79
N VAL A 17 -10.35 0.30 7.52
CA VAL A 17 -10.68 -0.56 6.37
C VAL A 17 -9.59 -1.59 6.06
N THR A 18 -8.32 -1.22 6.23
CA THR A 18 -7.18 -2.09 5.90
C THR A 18 -6.79 -3.02 7.04
N ASN A 19 -7.04 -2.63 8.29
CA ASN A 19 -6.73 -3.39 9.48
C ASN A 19 -7.90 -3.33 10.48
N PRO A 20 -9.03 -3.98 10.16
CA PRO A 20 -10.17 -4.07 11.08
C PRO A 20 -9.77 -4.80 12.36
N ALA A 21 -10.23 -4.29 13.51
CA ALA A 21 -9.87 -4.82 14.83
C ALA A 21 -10.48 -6.20 15.12
N ASP A 22 -11.67 -6.48 14.58
CA ASP A 22 -12.38 -7.75 14.71
C ASP A 22 -13.30 -7.98 13.49
N ASP A 23 -13.97 -9.14 13.46
CA ASP A 23 -14.88 -9.54 12.37
C ASP A 23 -16.08 -8.59 12.26
N TYR A 24 -16.53 -7.99 13.36
CA TYR A 24 -17.61 -7.01 13.33
C TYR A 24 -17.18 -5.73 12.60
N VAL A 25 -15.98 -5.23 12.88
CA VAL A 25 -15.45 -4.07 12.14
C VAL A 25 -15.21 -4.44 10.68
N ALA A 26 -14.72 -5.66 10.39
CA ALA A 26 -14.50 -6.13 9.03
C ALA A 26 -15.80 -6.17 8.22
N ASP A 27 -16.88 -6.70 8.79
CA ASP A 27 -18.21 -6.72 8.17
C ASP A 27 -18.76 -5.30 7.98
N PHE A 28 -18.59 -4.44 8.99
CA PHE A 28 -19.04 -3.06 8.95
C PHE A 28 -18.40 -2.24 7.82
N VAL A 29 -17.10 -2.46 7.55
CA VAL A 29 -16.36 -1.73 6.51
C VAL A 29 -16.27 -2.47 5.17
N GLY A 30 -16.83 -3.68 5.05
CA GLY A 30 -16.63 -4.57 3.91
C GLY A 30 -17.05 -3.99 2.55
N GLY A 31 -17.96 -3.01 2.53
CA GLY A 31 -18.37 -2.31 1.30
C GLY A 31 -17.43 -1.20 0.82
N ILE A 32 -16.41 -0.85 1.61
CA ILE A 32 -15.52 0.27 1.30
C ILE A 32 -14.35 -0.22 0.44
N SER A 33 -14.22 0.37 -0.74
CA SER A 33 -13.14 0.09 -1.68
C SER A 33 -11.78 0.56 -1.13
N LYS A 34 -10.88 -0.41 -0.89
CA LYS A 34 -9.47 -0.12 -0.53
C LYS A 34 -8.74 0.63 -1.63
N LEU A 35 -9.18 0.47 -2.89
CA LEU A 35 -8.56 1.11 -4.06
C LEU A 35 -8.61 2.63 -3.96
N ASP A 36 -9.62 3.18 -3.30
CA ASP A 36 -9.86 4.62 -3.19
C ASP A 36 -9.30 5.22 -1.89
N LEU A 37 -8.88 4.38 -0.95
CA LEU A 37 -8.36 4.81 0.34
C LEU A 37 -6.84 4.75 0.41
N VAL A 38 -6.26 3.62 0.05
CA VAL A 38 -4.83 3.34 0.26
C VAL A 38 -3.99 4.12 -0.74
N THR A 39 -2.94 4.76 -0.24
CA THR A 39 -2.03 5.59 -1.04
C THR A 39 -0.78 4.84 -1.50
N ALA A 40 -0.10 5.38 -2.51
CA ALA A 40 1.18 4.88 -3.00
C ALA A 40 2.23 4.81 -1.88
N ALA A 41 2.32 5.85 -1.05
CA ALA A 41 3.24 5.90 0.09
C ALA A 41 3.07 4.72 1.07
N LYS A 42 1.86 4.16 1.19
CA LYS A 42 1.59 3.06 2.12
C LYS A 42 2.02 1.69 1.59
N VAL A 43 2.03 1.52 0.27
CA VAL A 43 2.32 0.22 -0.37
C VAL A 43 3.70 0.18 -1.03
N MET A 44 4.36 1.32 -1.20
CA MET A 44 5.70 1.38 -1.77
C MET A 44 6.74 0.75 -0.86
N GLN A 45 7.83 0.29 -1.46
CA GLN A 45 9.08 0.08 -0.76
C GLN A 45 10.03 1.26 -1.01
N PRO A 46 10.96 1.56 -0.10
CA PRO A 46 11.96 2.59 -0.30
C PRO A 46 12.77 2.36 -1.59
N LEU A 47 13.00 3.42 -2.36
CA LEU A 47 13.70 3.32 -3.64
C LEU A 47 15.12 2.77 -3.47
N GLU A 48 15.82 3.19 -2.43
CA GLU A 48 17.18 2.73 -2.12
C GLU A 48 17.21 1.21 -1.87
N GLN A 49 16.25 0.70 -1.10
CA GLN A 49 16.13 -0.74 -0.85
C GLN A 49 15.86 -1.51 -2.14
N TYR A 50 15.00 -0.98 -3.01
CA TYR A 50 14.74 -1.60 -4.31
C TYR A 50 16.00 -1.63 -5.18
N ARG A 51 16.77 -0.53 -5.24
CA ARG A 51 18.01 -0.41 -6.05
C ARG A 51 19.09 -1.37 -5.60
N GLN A 52 19.23 -1.60 -4.30
CA GLN A 52 20.20 -2.58 -3.76
C GLN A 52 19.90 -4.00 -4.24
N ALA A 53 18.63 -4.37 -4.35
CA ALA A 53 18.21 -5.68 -4.87
C ALA A 53 18.19 -5.77 -6.41
N ASN A 54 18.10 -4.63 -7.10
CA ASN A 54 17.91 -4.54 -8.55
C ASN A 54 18.88 -3.51 -9.18
N ALA A 55 20.18 -3.71 -8.94
CA ALA A 55 21.21 -2.77 -9.39
C ALA A 55 21.20 -2.59 -10.92
N GLY A 56 21.40 -1.35 -11.37
CA GLY A 56 21.58 -1.01 -12.79
C GLY A 56 20.29 -0.85 -13.61
N GLN A 57 19.10 -0.85 -12.99
CA GLN A 57 17.87 -0.51 -13.71
C GLN A 57 17.71 1.00 -13.87
N ASP A 58 17.42 1.43 -15.10
CA ASP A 58 16.99 2.79 -15.39
C ASP A 58 15.50 2.95 -15.03
N VAL A 59 15.23 3.89 -14.13
CA VAL A 59 13.87 4.19 -13.63
C VAL A 59 13.19 5.32 -14.41
N HIS A 60 13.89 6.01 -15.32
CA HIS A 60 13.34 7.17 -16.03
C HIS A 60 12.21 6.83 -16.99
N ALA A 61 12.18 5.60 -17.51
CA ALA A 61 11.11 5.12 -18.38
C ALA A 61 9.89 4.57 -17.62
N TRP A 62 9.93 4.57 -16.29
CA TRP A 62 8.88 3.95 -15.48
C TRP A 62 7.68 4.88 -15.34
N PRO A 63 6.46 4.31 -15.21
CA PRO A 63 5.31 5.10 -14.80
C PRO A 63 5.59 5.77 -13.44
N VAL A 64 5.12 7.00 -13.29
CA VAL A 64 5.34 7.81 -12.09
C VAL A 64 4.01 8.08 -11.39
N ALA A 65 3.99 7.91 -10.08
CA ALA A 65 2.88 8.30 -9.20
C ALA A 65 3.37 9.26 -8.11
N ARG A 66 2.45 10.03 -7.56
CA ARG A 66 2.68 10.81 -6.34
C ARG A 66 2.49 9.96 -5.10
N ALA A 67 3.13 10.35 -4.00
CA ALA A 67 3.01 9.68 -2.71
C ALA A 67 1.55 9.55 -2.22
N ASP A 68 0.70 10.52 -2.55
CA ASP A 68 -0.71 10.62 -2.18
C ASP A 68 -1.68 9.98 -3.19
N ASP A 69 -1.20 9.55 -4.36
CA ASP A 69 -2.02 8.85 -5.35
C ASP A 69 -2.61 7.56 -4.78
N LYS A 70 -3.86 7.27 -5.14
CA LYS A 70 -4.58 6.09 -4.66
C LYS A 70 -4.20 4.82 -5.41
N LEU A 71 -4.43 3.67 -4.80
CA LEU A 71 -4.22 2.37 -5.43
C LEU A 71 -4.93 2.24 -6.78
N ASN A 72 -6.12 2.83 -6.95
CA ASN A 72 -6.80 2.86 -8.24
C ASN A 72 -5.95 3.51 -9.35
N THR A 73 -5.30 4.65 -9.05
CA THR A 73 -4.36 5.30 -9.96
C THR A 73 -3.18 4.39 -10.29
N LEU A 74 -2.63 3.70 -9.29
CA LEU A 74 -1.51 2.77 -9.51
C LEU A 74 -1.89 1.57 -10.38
N VAL A 75 -3.10 1.02 -10.19
CA VAL A 75 -3.64 -0.03 -11.06
C VAL A 75 -3.64 0.46 -12.50
N ASN A 76 -4.20 1.64 -12.77
CA ASN A 76 -4.25 2.21 -14.11
C ASN A 76 -2.85 2.44 -14.72
N LEU A 77 -1.90 2.95 -13.93
CA LEU A 77 -0.50 3.14 -14.36
C LEU A 77 0.22 1.82 -14.65
N SER A 78 -0.21 0.71 -14.04
CA SER A 78 0.41 -0.60 -14.22
C SER A 78 -0.08 -1.35 -15.46
N ILE A 79 -1.15 -0.86 -16.12
CA ILE A 79 -1.73 -1.52 -17.29
C ILE A 79 -0.75 -1.42 -18.47
N GLY A 80 -0.52 -2.54 -19.15
CA GLY A 80 0.31 -2.57 -20.36
C GLY A 80 1.83 -2.47 -20.13
N THR A 81 2.28 -2.42 -18.88
CA THR A 81 3.70 -2.39 -18.53
C THR A 81 4.04 -3.44 -17.46
N ASN A 82 5.29 -3.88 -17.44
CA ASN A 82 5.87 -4.68 -16.37
C ASN A 82 6.86 -3.89 -15.51
N HIS A 83 7.11 -2.62 -15.86
CA HIS A 83 7.92 -1.75 -15.03
C HIS A 83 7.22 -1.47 -13.70
N PRO A 84 7.97 -1.42 -12.60
CA PRO A 84 7.45 -0.88 -11.35
C PRO A 84 7.03 0.58 -11.51
N ILE A 85 6.21 1.07 -10.57
CA ILE A 85 5.80 2.47 -10.52
C ILE A 85 6.75 3.23 -9.61
N LEU A 86 7.39 4.27 -10.12
CA LEU A 86 8.22 5.18 -9.34
C LEU A 86 7.32 6.14 -8.55
N VAL A 87 7.56 6.27 -7.25
CA VAL A 87 6.80 7.15 -6.37
C VAL A 87 7.62 8.38 -6.05
N LYS A 88 7.02 9.56 -6.29
CA LYS A 88 7.61 10.86 -5.97
C LYS A 88 6.83 11.60 -4.89
N ASP A 89 7.55 12.35 -4.07
CA ASP A 89 6.99 13.39 -3.20
C ASP A 89 7.63 14.73 -3.58
N GLY A 90 6.83 15.62 -4.18
CA GLY A 90 7.36 16.74 -4.95
C GLY A 90 8.27 16.26 -6.09
N ASP A 91 9.51 16.74 -6.10
CA ASP A 91 10.53 16.33 -7.08
C ASP A 91 11.38 15.13 -6.59
N ALA A 92 11.25 14.73 -5.33
CA ALA A 92 12.06 13.68 -4.73
C ALA A 92 11.54 12.28 -5.09
N GLU A 93 12.43 11.42 -5.55
CA GLU A 93 12.15 9.99 -5.81
C GLU A 93 12.30 9.20 -4.50
N ILE A 94 11.18 8.80 -3.92
CA ILE A 94 11.16 8.25 -2.54
C ILE A 94 10.92 6.74 -2.49
N GLY A 95 10.27 6.17 -3.51
CA GLY A 95 9.87 4.77 -3.45
C GLY A 95 9.49 4.15 -4.78
N VAL A 96 9.20 2.86 -4.70
CA VAL A 96 8.78 2.05 -5.84
C VAL A 96 7.61 1.16 -5.42
N VAL A 97 6.58 1.09 -6.25
CA VAL A 97 5.50 0.11 -6.12
C VAL A 97 5.68 -0.95 -7.21
N THR A 98 6.01 -2.17 -6.78
CA THR A 98 6.07 -3.33 -7.67
C THR A 98 4.67 -3.92 -7.86
N LYS A 99 4.49 -4.76 -8.90
CA LYS A 99 3.22 -5.48 -9.10
C LYS A 99 2.80 -6.29 -7.88
N ASP A 100 3.74 -6.97 -7.24
CA ASP A 100 3.45 -7.74 -6.03
C ASP A 100 3.01 -6.85 -4.86
N ALA A 101 3.63 -5.68 -4.70
CA ALA A 101 3.25 -4.72 -3.67
C ALA A 101 1.85 -4.15 -3.95
N LEU A 102 1.56 -3.84 -5.21
CA LEU A 102 0.24 -3.40 -5.67
C LEU A 102 -0.84 -4.45 -5.38
N LEU A 103 -0.63 -5.71 -5.79
CA LEU A 103 -1.56 -6.81 -5.56
C LEU A 103 -1.80 -7.07 -4.06
N ARG A 104 -0.75 -7.01 -3.24
CA ARG A 104 -0.88 -7.09 -1.77
C ARG A 104 -1.69 -5.93 -1.19
N GLY A 105 -1.50 -4.72 -1.72
CA GLY A 105 -2.30 -3.55 -1.37
C GLY A 105 -3.79 -3.76 -1.65
N ILE A 106 -4.13 -4.31 -2.81
CA ILE A 106 -5.51 -4.65 -3.19
C ILE A 106 -6.09 -5.70 -2.25
N GLN A 107 -5.32 -6.73 -1.90
CA GLN A 107 -5.74 -7.76 -0.94
C GLN A 107 -5.87 -7.21 0.50
N GLY A 108 -5.32 -6.03 0.78
CA GLY A 108 -5.29 -5.43 2.12
C GLY A 108 -4.24 -6.02 3.05
N ASN A 109 -3.30 -6.82 2.53
CA ASN A 109 -2.14 -7.29 3.27
C ASN A 109 -0.98 -6.31 3.06
N GLY A 110 -1.10 -5.10 3.62
CA GLY A 110 0.04 -4.18 3.73
C GLY A 110 1.20 -4.91 4.39
N ALA A 111 2.40 -4.77 3.82
CA ALA A 111 3.60 -5.55 4.16
C ALA A 111 3.69 -5.83 5.67
N LYS A 112 3.35 -7.06 6.08
CA LYS A 112 3.68 -7.53 7.42
C LYS A 112 5.19 -7.44 7.51
N SER A 113 5.70 -6.51 8.31
CA SER A 113 7.08 -6.52 8.75
C SER A 113 7.37 -7.93 9.26
N SER A 114 8.21 -8.66 8.53
CA SER A 114 8.67 -9.98 8.90
C SER A 114 9.66 -9.84 10.06
N ALA A 115 9.16 -9.49 11.24
CA ALA A 115 9.91 -9.43 12.49
C ALA A 115 9.21 -10.28 13.55
N LYS A 116 8.94 -11.55 13.22
CA LYS A 116 8.73 -12.60 14.22
C LYS A 116 9.05 -13.98 13.64
N ARG A 117 10.33 -14.18 13.29
CA ARG A 117 10.94 -15.52 13.28
C ARG A 117 12.09 -15.48 14.27
N GLY A 118 11.79 -15.98 15.45
CA GLY A 118 12.65 -16.09 16.63
C GLY A 118 11.82 -16.82 17.67
N ALA A 119 11.44 -18.05 17.34
CA ALA A 119 10.84 -18.98 18.28
C ALA A 119 11.93 -19.48 19.23
N HIS A 120 11.52 -19.59 20.50
CA HIS A 120 11.95 -20.51 21.55
C HIS A 120 13.16 -21.42 21.31
#